data_AF-A0A2V9KLF8-F1
#
_entry.id   AF-A0A2V9KLF8-F1
#
_cell.length_a   1.000
_cell.length_b   1.000
_cell.length_c   1.000
_cell.angle_alpha   90.00
_cell.angle_beta   90.00
_cell.angle_gamma   90.00
#
_symmetry.space_group_name_H-M   'P 1'
#
loop_
_entity.id
_entity.type
_entity.pdbx_description
1 polymer ?
#
loop_
_entity_poly.entity_id
_entity_poly.type
_entity_poly.pdbx_seq_one_letter_code
_entity_poly.pdbx_strand_id
1 'polypeptide(L)'
;MWVSEVMLQQTQVDTVIPYYRRFLRTFPAVKRLAQAPEERVLELWSGLGYYRRARNLHRAAQKIAGEFGGRFPSRYEPVRSLPGVGDYTARAILSIAFNQPYAVLDGNVGRVVARIEAIEGHVHQPAFRRAVAQALDGLLSRRQPGNFNQALMELGQTVCLPRSPRCAACPLQRWCRAYREGNPDSYPAPRPRRATERRYLATAIIRRTEARDFSPAEVTPSLSLRPPPQGRGADSERFRGTGGAGAPPFRPAHVALVRGLDEGLLDDLWNFPAAFGASRADALDRLRQKLERIAPGAVLHARPNGPESAPAPLGRLRHGITYRSIQVEVYPAEIPSDALITPLRWFPLASLHRAAVSQLARKIATATLGPWL
;
A
#
# COMPACT_ATOMS: atom_id res chain seq x y z
N MET A 1 20.51 -4.21 -4.61
CA MET A 1 20.17 -3.47 -3.38
C MET A 1 19.12 -2.37 -3.58
N TRP A 2 19.25 -1.44 -4.54
CA TRP A 2 18.23 -0.39 -4.74
C TRP A 2 16.78 -0.92 -4.89
N VAL A 3 16.55 -1.94 -5.72
CA VAL A 3 15.21 -2.54 -5.91
C VAL A 3 14.63 -3.10 -4.62
N SER A 4 15.44 -3.81 -3.80
CA SER A 4 14.96 -4.37 -2.53
C SER A 4 14.60 -3.25 -1.55
N GLU A 5 15.37 -2.17 -1.50
CA GLU A 5 15.09 -1.02 -0.63
C GLU A 5 13.74 -0.38 -0.98
N VAL A 6 13.46 -0.16 -2.27
CA VAL A 6 12.18 0.39 -2.71
C VAL A 6 11.02 -0.56 -2.38
N MET A 7 11.20 -1.87 -2.55
CA MET A 7 10.18 -2.87 -2.22
C MET A 7 9.90 -2.96 -0.71
N LEU A 8 10.91 -2.81 0.15
CA LEU A 8 10.78 -2.90 1.61
C LEU A 8 10.09 -1.68 2.24
N GLN A 9 9.93 -0.58 1.52
CA GLN A 9 9.17 0.57 2.00
C GLN A 9 7.74 0.16 2.40
N GLN A 10 7.44 0.15 3.70
CA GLN A 10 6.13 -0.24 4.25
C GLN A 10 5.67 -1.65 3.83
N THR A 11 6.60 -2.56 3.54
CA THR A 11 6.31 -3.95 3.17
C THR A 11 7.22 -4.89 3.95
N GLN A 12 6.66 -5.97 4.52
CA GLN A 12 7.42 -6.94 5.29
C GLN A 12 8.40 -7.75 4.41
N VAL A 13 9.52 -8.16 4.99
CA VAL A 13 10.60 -8.88 4.28
C VAL A 13 10.07 -10.15 3.61
N ASP A 14 9.34 -10.99 4.34
CA ASP A 14 8.79 -12.25 3.82
C ASP A 14 7.88 -12.04 2.60
N THR A 15 7.09 -10.97 2.61
CA THR A 15 6.24 -10.58 1.48
C THR A 15 7.08 -10.16 0.28
N VAL A 16 8.21 -9.47 0.49
CA VAL A 16 9.07 -8.93 -0.59
C VAL A 16 9.87 -10.02 -1.30
N ILE A 17 10.36 -11.04 -0.58
CA ILE A 17 11.25 -12.08 -1.12
C ILE A 17 10.79 -12.66 -2.48
N PRO A 18 9.55 -13.19 -2.63
CA PRO A 18 9.12 -13.77 -3.90
C PRO A 18 9.02 -12.75 -5.02
N TYR A 19 8.64 -11.51 -4.71
CA TYR A 19 8.55 -10.42 -5.70
C TYR A 19 9.92 -9.99 -6.17
N TYR A 20 10.85 -9.78 -5.24
CA TYR A 20 12.23 -9.39 -5.52
C TYR A 20 12.91 -10.39 -6.44
N ARG A 21 12.81 -11.69 -6.13
CA ARG A 21 13.39 -12.77 -6.96
C ARG A 21 12.81 -12.78 -8.38
N ARG A 22 11.47 -12.71 -8.51
CA ARG A 22 10.82 -12.66 -9.82
C ARG A 22 11.21 -11.41 -10.61
N PHE A 23 11.22 -10.26 -9.95
CA PHE A 23 11.53 -8.97 -10.55
C PHE A 23 12.96 -8.94 -11.09
N LEU A 24 13.95 -9.39 -10.32
CA LEU A 24 15.34 -9.45 -10.78
C LEU A 24 15.59 -10.50 -11.85
N ARG A 25 14.87 -11.62 -11.84
CA ARG A 25 14.95 -12.60 -12.92
C ARG A 25 14.48 -12.00 -14.25
N THR A 26 13.45 -11.15 -14.24
CA THR A 26 12.95 -10.48 -15.46
C THR A 26 13.77 -9.25 -15.82
N PHE A 27 14.25 -8.50 -14.82
CA PHE A 27 15.02 -7.26 -14.98
C PHE A 27 16.38 -7.39 -14.28
N PRO A 28 17.33 -8.16 -14.85
CA PRO A 28 18.63 -8.41 -14.22
C PRO A 28 19.53 -7.18 -14.20
N ALA A 29 19.28 -6.19 -15.07
CA ALA A 29 20.06 -4.97 -15.19
C ALA A 29 19.16 -3.73 -15.31
N VAL A 30 19.65 -2.58 -14.87
CA VAL A 30 18.90 -1.30 -14.90
C VAL A 30 18.46 -0.92 -16.31
N LYS A 31 19.29 -1.19 -17.33
CA LYS A 31 18.94 -0.95 -18.75
C LYS A 31 17.72 -1.77 -19.19
N ARG A 32 17.63 -3.04 -18.76
CA ARG A 32 16.48 -3.91 -19.09
C ARG A 32 15.21 -3.42 -18.41
N LEU A 33 15.31 -2.94 -17.17
CA LEU A 33 14.19 -2.31 -16.47
C LEU A 33 13.74 -1.01 -17.18
N ALA A 34 14.69 -0.17 -17.59
CA ALA A 34 14.42 1.11 -18.25
C ALA A 34 13.70 0.98 -19.61
N GLN A 35 13.99 -0.09 -20.34
CA GLN A 35 13.41 -0.38 -21.66
C GLN A 35 12.07 -1.12 -21.59
N ALA A 36 11.63 -1.53 -20.39
CA ALA A 36 10.41 -2.30 -20.25
C ALA A 36 9.16 -1.40 -20.44
N PRO A 37 8.06 -1.90 -21.02
CA PRO A 37 6.77 -1.22 -20.93
C PRO A 37 6.38 -1.02 -19.45
N GLU A 38 5.78 0.13 -19.11
CA GLU A 38 5.37 0.42 -17.72
C GLU A 38 4.42 -0.66 -17.19
N GLU A 39 3.53 -1.14 -18.04
CA GLU A 39 2.56 -2.20 -17.75
C GLU A 39 3.25 -3.45 -17.23
N ARG A 40 4.39 -3.84 -17.83
CA ARG A 40 5.15 -5.02 -17.40
C ARG A 40 5.79 -4.82 -16.04
N VAL A 41 6.24 -3.61 -15.71
CA VAL A 41 6.78 -3.28 -14.39
C VAL A 41 5.67 -3.34 -13.33
N LEU A 42 4.51 -2.74 -13.61
CA LEU A 42 3.36 -2.74 -12.72
C LEU A 42 2.80 -4.16 -12.48
N GLU A 43 2.82 -4.99 -13.51
CA GLU A 43 2.43 -6.39 -13.44
C GLU A 43 3.29 -7.18 -12.45
N LEU A 44 4.62 -7.07 -12.55
CA LEU A 44 5.52 -7.75 -11.61
C LEU A 44 5.42 -7.20 -10.19
N TRP A 45 4.98 -5.95 -10.04
CA TRP A 45 4.73 -5.28 -8.75
C TRP A 45 3.34 -5.60 -8.16
N SER A 46 2.43 -6.16 -8.96
CA SER A 46 1.03 -6.34 -8.59
C SER A 46 0.88 -7.19 -7.33
N GLY A 47 0.33 -6.59 -6.27
CA GLY A 47 0.20 -7.20 -4.94
C GLY A 47 1.12 -6.61 -3.86
N LEU A 48 2.21 -5.91 -4.21
CA LEU A 48 3.06 -5.20 -3.23
C LEU A 48 2.44 -3.89 -2.72
N GLY A 49 1.42 -3.38 -3.39
CA GLY A 49 0.81 -2.08 -3.07
C GLY A 49 1.73 -0.89 -3.35
N TYR A 50 1.21 0.33 -3.13
CA TYR A 50 1.92 1.59 -3.37
C TYR A 50 2.58 1.67 -4.76
N TYR A 51 1.79 1.49 -5.83
CA TYR A 51 2.27 1.40 -7.21
C TYR A 51 3.06 2.64 -7.69
N ARG A 52 2.90 3.78 -7.04
CA ARG A 52 3.76 4.95 -7.24
C ARG A 52 5.25 4.61 -7.04
N ARG A 53 5.58 3.68 -6.13
CA ARG A 53 6.96 3.17 -5.95
C ARG A 53 7.47 2.48 -7.22
N ALA A 54 6.66 1.62 -7.84
CA ALA A 54 7.01 0.92 -9.07
C ALA A 54 7.25 1.89 -10.23
N ARG A 55 6.38 2.89 -10.38
CA ARG A 55 6.50 3.92 -11.42
C ARG A 55 7.74 4.79 -11.21
N ASN A 56 7.96 5.24 -9.98
CA ASN A 56 9.16 5.99 -9.64
C ASN A 56 10.44 5.17 -9.86
N LEU A 57 10.44 3.88 -9.47
CA LEU A 57 11.53 2.95 -9.75
C LEU A 57 11.80 2.86 -11.25
N HIS A 58 10.74 2.73 -12.07
CA HIS A 58 10.86 2.67 -13.52
C HIS A 58 11.42 3.97 -14.12
N ARG A 59 10.86 5.13 -13.76
CA ARG A 59 11.34 6.45 -14.20
C ARG A 59 12.79 6.70 -13.76
N ALA A 60 13.16 6.28 -12.56
CA ALA A 60 14.53 6.34 -12.09
C ALA A 60 15.46 5.41 -12.88
N ALA A 61 15.00 4.22 -13.28
CA ALA A 61 15.78 3.33 -14.14
C ALA A 61 16.01 3.95 -15.52
N GLN A 62 14.98 4.57 -16.10
CA GLN A 62 15.08 5.34 -17.35
C GLN A 62 16.08 6.49 -17.23
N LYS A 63 16.00 7.28 -16.15
CA LYS A 63 16.97 8.33 -15.84
C LYS A 63 18.40 7.78 -15.71
N ILE A 64 18.59 6.65 -15.02
CA ILE A 64 19.89 5.98 -14.91
C ILE A 64 20.43 5.53 -16.27
N ALA A 65 19.57 4.94 -17.11
CA ALA A 65 19.97 4.50 -18.44
C ALA A 65 20.34 5.66 -19.37
N GLY A 66 19.57 6.75 -19.33
CA GLY A 66 19.76 7.93 -20.19
C GLY A 66 20.86 8.87 -19.70
N GLU A 67 20.71 9.43 -18.50
CA GLU A 67 21.57 10.51 -17.99
C GLU A 67 22.87 9.99 -17.34
N PHE A 68 22.84 8.76 -16.79
CA PHE A 68 23.98 8.19 -16.05
C PHE A 68 24.64 7.01 -16.80
N GLY A 69 24.40 6.87 -18.11
CA GLY A 69 25.03 5.85 -18.96
C GLY A 69 24.72 4.40 -18.57
N GLY A 70 23.63 4.18 -17.84
CA GLY A 70 23.26 2.88 -17.27
C GLY A 70 24.07 2.47 -16.04
N ARG A 71 24.85 3.37 -15.45
CA ARG A 71 25.55 3.16 -14.18
C ARG A 71 24.80 3.87 -13.06
N PHE A 72 24.54 3.15 -11.97
CA PHE A 72 23.87 3.75 -10.82
C PHE A 72 24.79 4.81 -10.18
N PRO A 73 24.32 6.04 -9.92
CA PRO A 73 25.16 7.10 -9.37
C PRO A 73 25.67 6.77 -7.97
N SER A 74 26.90 7.20 -7.66
CA SER A 74 27.59 6.92 -6.39
C SER A 74 27.77 8.16 -5.49
N ARG A 75 27.17 9.30 -5.86
CA ARG A 75 27.18 10.55 -5.08
C ARG A 75 25.77 10.92 -4.61
N TYR A 76 25.68 11.68 -3.53
CA TYR A 76 24.42 12.00 -2.87
C TYR A 76 23.42 12.72 -3.78
N GLU A 77 23.81 13.84 -4.35
CA GLU A 77 22.93 14.71 -5.14
C GLU A 77 22.38 13.98 -6.38
N PRO A 78 23.19 13.26 -7.18
CA PRO A 78 22.68 12.45 -8.28
C PRO A 78 21.70 11.35 -7.82
N VAL A 79 22.01 10.61 -6.76
CA VAL A 79 21.11 9.58 -6.21
C VAL A 79 19.80 10.20 -5.71
N ARG A 80 19.88 11.32 -5.01
CA ARG A 80 18.73 12.04 -4.45
C ARG A 80 17.84 12.67 -5.51
N SER A 81 18.39 12.93 -6.70
CA SER A 81 17.66 13.41 -7.88
C SER A 81 16.82 12.33 -8.59
N LEU A 82 16.97 11.05 -8.21
CA LEU A 82 16.22 9.96 -8.81
C LEU A 82 14.77 9.97 -8.32
N PRO A 83 13.78 9.78 -9.22
CA PRO A 83 12.38 9.66 -8.85
C PRO A 83 12.13 8.63 -7.73
N GLY A 84 11.44 9.04 -6.67
CA GLY A 84 11.10 8.19 -5.53
C GLY A 84 12.25 7.92 -4.54
N VAL A 85 13.43 8.53 -4.75
CA VAL A 85 14.55 8.43 -3.80
C VAL A 85 14.58 9.67 -2.91
N GLY A 86 14.19 9.48 -1.64
CA GLY A 86 14.35 10.50 -0.59
C GLY A 86 15.67 10.35 0.17
N ASP A 87 15.92 11.22 1.14
CA ASP A 87 17.15 11.25 1.95
C ASP A 87 17.49 9.90 2.58
N TYR A 88 16.50 9.25 3.20
CA TYR A 88 16.67 7.93 3.81
C TYR A 88 17.17 6.90 2.79
N THR A 89 16.48 6.77 1.65
CA THR A 89 16.85 5.80 0.60
C THR A 89 18.18 6.13 -0.05
N ALA A 90 18.50 7.42 -0.25
CA ALA A 90 19.80 7.83 -0.77
C ALA A 90 20.94 7.43 0.19
N ARG A 91 20.83 7.76 1.48
CA ARG A 91 21.83 7.43 2.51
C ARG A 91 21.96 5.90 2.68
N ALA A 92 20.85 5.16 2.63
CA ALA A 92 20.86 3.70 2.69
C ALA A 92 21.59 3.11 1.49
N ILE A 93 21.28 3.59 0.28
CA ILE A 93 21.91 3.08 -0.93
C ILE A 93 23.42 3.33 -0.93
N LEU A 94 23.80 4.57 -0.63
CA LEU A 94 25.19 5.02 -0.67
C LEU A 94 26.05 4.37 0.41
N SER A 95 25.52 4.20 1.62
CA SER A 95 26.25 3.52 2.70
C SER A 95 26.43 2.03 2.45
N ILE A 96 25.40 1.33 1.99
CA ILE A 96 25.41 -0.13 1.86
C ILE A 96 26.10 -0.58 0.55
N ALA A 97 25.80 0.05 -0.60
CA ALA A 97 26.38 -0.38 -1.88
C ALA A 97 27.67 0.35 -2.27
N PHE A 98 27.90 1.57 -1.75
CA PHE A 98 29.01 2.42 -2.17
C PHE A 98 29.95 2.80 -1.01
N ASN A 99 29.75 2.20 0.16
CA ASN A 99 30.54 2.42 1.38
C ASN A 99 30.70 3.91 1.76
N GLN A 100 29.74 4.75 1.40
CA GLN A 100 29.77 6.17 1.73
C GLN A 100 29.35 6.41 3.18
N PRO A 101 30.00 7.33 3.91
CA PRO A 101 29.81 7.53 5.35
C PRO A 101 28.53 8.32 5.67
N TYR A 102 27.39 7.79 5.25
CA TYR A 102 26.07 8.33 5.57
C TYR A 102 25.37 7.43 6.60
N ALA A 103 25.03 8.00 7.75
CA ALA A 103 24.16 7.31 8.70
C ALA A 103 22.74 7.22 8.16
N VAL A 104 22.02 6.15 8.53
CA VAL A 104 20.66 5.90 8.05
C VAL A 104 19.70 5.85 9.24
N LEU A 105 18.79 6.82 9.28
CA LEU A 105 17.83 6.96 10.38
C LEU A 105 16.43 6.48 9.95
N ASP A 106 16.06 5.26 10.37
CA ASP A 106 14.68 4.78 10.33
C ASP A 106 14.05 4.74 11.74
N GLY A 107 12.85 4.17 11.86
CA GLY A 107 12.17 4.05 13.15
C GLY A 107 12.83 3.04 14.12
N ASN A 108 13.56 2.05 13.60
CA ASN A 108 14.26 1.05 14.40
C ASN A 108 15.56 1.64 14.97
N VAL A 109 16.40 2.20 14.10
CA VAL A 109 17.63 2.90 14.43
C VAL A 109 17.33 4.08 15.35
N GLY A 110 16.30 4.88 15.06
CA GLY A 110 15.95 6.02 15.89
C GLY A 110 15.59 5.63 17.32
N ARG A 111 14.93 4.48 17.52
CA ARG A 111 14.65 3.92 18.85
C ARG A 111 15.92 3.43 19.54
N VAL A 112 16.78 2.70 18.82
CA VAL A 112 18.05 2.20 19.38
C VAL A 112 18.92 3.36 19.87
N VAL A 113 19.10 4.39 19.04
CA VAL A 113 19.92 5.57 19.38
C VAL A 113 19.30 6.36 20.52
N ALA A 114 17.98 6.58 20.50
CA ALA A 114 17.30 7.27 21.60
C ALA A 114 17.48 6.56 22.95
N ARG A 115 17.49 5.22 22.97
CA ARG A 115 17.74 4.43 24.18
C ARG A 115 19.21 4.42 24.60
N ILE A 116 20.14 4.33 23.64
CA ILE A 116 21.57 4.34 23.95
C ILE A 116 21.95 5.66 24.61
N GLU A 117 21.46 6.78 24.07
CA GLU A 117 21.79 8.13 24.54
C GLU A 117 20.77 8.73 25.51
N ALA A 118 19.71 8.00 25.89
CA ALA A 118 18.59 8.48 26.73
C ALA A 118 18.00 9.82 26.23
N ILE A 119 17.78 9.93 24.91
CA ILE A 119 17.24 11.16 24.29
C ILE A 119 15.75 11.25 24.56
N GLU A 120 15.35 12.24 25.35
CA GLU A 120 13.94 12.51 25.67
C GLU A 120 13.14 13.07 24.50
N GLY A 121 11.85 12.78 24.49
CA GLY A 121 10.90 13.23 23.46
C GLY A 121 10.43 12.10 22.56
N HIS A 122 9.74 12.47 21.47
CA HIS A 122 9.11 11.51 20.58
C HIS A 122 9.42 11.75 19.10
N VAL A 123 9.31 10.69 18.28
CA VAL A 123 9.68 10.68 16.85
C VAL A 123 9.03 11.75 15.97
N HIS A 124 7.92 12.36 16.40
CA HIS A 124 7.26 13.45 15.66
C HIS A 124 7.76 14.86 16.00
N GLN A 125 8.59 15.03 17.03
CA GLN A 125 9.18 16.32 17.36
C GLN A 125 10.39 16.58 16.44
N PRO A 126 10.45 17.72 15.74
CA PRO A 126 11.62 18.08 14.93
C PRO A 126 12.91 18.13 15.75
N ALA A 127 12.86 18.67 16.97
CA ALA A 127 14.01 18.73 17.87
C ALA A 127 14.54 17.33 18.24
N PHE A 128 13.65 16.42 18.66
CA PHE A 128 13.99 15.01 18.92
C PHE A 128 14.67 14.35 17.72
N ARG A 129 14.08 14.47 16.52
CA ARG A 129 14.67 13.87 15.30
C ARG A 129 16.05 14.42 14.99
N ARG A 130 16.29 15.72 15.20
CA ARG A 130 17.61 16.33 15.03
C ARG A 130 18.62 15.80 16.05
N ALA A 131 18.25 15.72 17.32
CA ALA A 131 19.11 15.19 18.37
C ALA A 131 19.51 13.73 18.11
N VAL A 132 18.54 12.88 17.73
CA VAL A 132 18.80 11.49 17.36
C VAL A 132 19.69 11.38 16.12
N ALA A 133 19.45 12.20 15.09
CA ALA A 133 20.27 12.20 13.88
C ALA A 133 21.72 12.60 14.19
N GLN A 134 21.93 13.64 15.00
CA GLN A 134 23.25 14.12 15.42
C GLN A 134 24.00 13.07 16.23
N ALA A 135 23.32 12.42 17.19
CA ALA A 135 23.90 11.31 17.95
C ALA A 135 24.30 10.14 17.04
N LEU A 136 23.42 9.77 16.11
CA LEU A 136 23.70 8.69 15.16
C LEU A 136 24.89 9.01 14.25
N ASP A 137 25.01 10.25 13.75
CA ASP A 137 26.14 10.67 12.92
C ASP A 137 27.46 10.61 13.72
N GLY A 138 27.45 10.89 15.03
CA GLY A 138 28.60 10.73 15.92
C GLY A 138 29.00 9.27 16.19
N LEU A 139 28.04 8.34 16.15
CA LEU A 139 28.27 6.90 16.37
C LEU A 139 28.69 6.15 15.10
N LEU A 140 28.48 6.74 13.92
CA LEU A 140 28.67 6.08 12.63
C LEU A 140 30.09 5.54 12.44
N SER A 141 30.21 4.25 12.13
CA SER A 141 31.46 3.70 11.61
C SER A 141 31.74 4.26 10.22
N ARG A 142 32.69 5.19 10.11
CA ARG A 142 33.10 5.76 8.80
C ARG A 142 33.85 4.75 7.92
N ARG A 143 34.41 3.70 8.51
CA ARG A 143 35.12 2.62 7.78
C ARG A 143 34.16 1.62 7.15
N GLN A 144 33.08 1.29 7.86
CA GLN A 144 32.08 0.30 7.43
C GLN A 144 30.65 0.82 7.66
N PRO A 145 30.25 1.94 7.04
CA PRO A 145 28.95 2.57 7.26
C PRO A 145 27.78 1.65 6.87
N GLY A 146 27.92 0.87 5.80
CA GLY A 146 26.90 -0.10 5.37
C GLY A 146 26.62 -1.16 6.44
N ASN A 147 27.66 -1.84 6.93
CA ASN A 147 27.55 -2.85 7.98
C ASN A 147 27.01 -2.24 9.29
N PHE A 148 27.45 -1.03 9.65
CA PHE A 148 26.95 -0.33 10.82
C PHE A 148 25.44 -0.04 10.73
N ASN A 149 24.98 0.52 9.61
CA ASN A 149 23.57 0.82 9.40
C ASN A 149 22.72 -0.45 9.44
N GLN A 150 23.13 -1.50 8.74
CA GLN A 150 22.40 -2.77 8.73
C GLN A 150 22.37 -3.43 10.11
N ALA A 151 23.48 -3.41 10.85
CA ALA A 151 23.54 -3.95 12.21
C ALA A 151 22.58 -3.22 13.17
N LEU A 152 22.49 -1.89 13.09
CA LEU A 152 21.56 -1.12 13.92
C LEU A 152 20.09 -1.36 13.54
N MET A 153 19.79 -1.47 12.24
CA MET A 153 18.44 -1.84 11.78
C MET A 153 18.04 -3.21 12.32
N GLU A 154 18.90 -4.21 12.18
CA GLU A 154 18.68 -5.58 12.63
C GLU A 154 18.54 -5.65 14.17
N LEU A 155 19.39 -4.93 14.90
CA LEU A 155 19.32 -4.83 16.35
C LEU A 155 17.98 -4.24 16.80
N GLY A 156 17.52 -3.16 16.16
CA GLY A 156 16.22 -2.56 16.42
C GLY A 156 15.08 -3.52 16.14
N GLN A 157 15.18 -4.31 15.07
CA GLN A 157 14.15 -5.24 14.64
C GLN A 157 14.04 -6.49 15.54
N THR A 158 15.16 -7.01 16.06
CA THR A 158 15.21 -8.35 16.69
C THR A 158 15.46 -8.36 18.20
N VAL A 159 16.08 -7.30 18.74
CA VAL A 159 16.52 -7.25 20.16
C VAL A 159 15.98 -6.01 20.86
N CYS A 160 16.25 -4.82 20.33
CA CYS A 160 15.81 -3.55 20.90
C CYS A 160 14.38 -3.24 20.47
N LEU A 161 13.44 -4.11 20.87
CA LEU A 161 12.05 -4.12 20.44
C LEU A 161 11.27 -2.89 20.96
N PRO A 162 10.18 -2.45 20.28
CA PRO A 162 9.38 -1.31 20.72
C PRO A 162 8.83 -1.42 22.14
N ARG A 163 8.51 -2.63 22.59
CA ARG A 163 8.09 -2.96 23.95
C ARG A 163 8.90 -4.14 24.46
N SER A 164 9.24 -4.14 25.74
CA SER A 164 9.96 -5.25 26.38
C SER A 164 11.23 -5.64 25.61
N PRO A 165 12.17 -4.68 25.41
CA PRO A 165 13.41 -4.96 24.71
C PRO A 165 14.19 -6.09 25.41
N ARG A 166 14.86 -6.92 24.61
CA ARG A 166 15.64 -8.06 25.11
C ARG A 166 17.02 -7.59 25.59
N CYS A 167 17.05 -6.70 26.59
CA CYS A 167 18.26 -6.02 27.04
C CYS A 167 19.38 -6.98 27.47
N ALA A 168 19.04 -8.11 28.10
CA ALA A 168 20.01 -9.13 28.50
C ALA A 168 20.78 -9.76 27.31
N ALA A 169 20.17 -9.79 26.12
CA ALA A 169 20.78 -10.28 24.89
C ALA A 169 21.36 -9.15 24.02
N CYS A 170 21.30 -7.90 24.48
CA CYS A 170 21.70 -6.75 23.68
C CYS A 170 23.22 -6.59 23.70
N PRO A 171 23.91 -6.63 22.55
CA PRO A 171 25.35 -6.43 22.50
C PRO A 171 25.76 -5.01 22.94
N LEU A 172 24.81 -4.06 22.91
CA LEU A 172 25.04 -2.67 23.30
C LEU A 172 24.64 -2.36 24.75
N GLN A 173 24.21 -3.36 25.53
CA GLN A 173 23.65 -3.17 26.88
C GLN A 173 24.55 -2.33 27.79
N ARG A 174 25.85 -2.61 27.83
CA ARG A 174 26.82 -1.91 28.71
C ARG A 174 26.95 -0.42 28.44
N TRP A 175 26.61 0.03 27.23
CA TRP A 175 26.68 1.44 26.83
C TRP A 175 25.31 2.14 26.82
N CYS A 176 24.22 1.40 27.05
CA CYS A 176 22.88 1.94 26.92
C CYS A 176 22.47 2.72 28.18
N ARG A 177 22.33 4.05 28.06
CA ARG A 177 21.92 4.92 29.17
C ARG A 177 20.54 4.57 29.69
N ALA A 178 19.55 4.40 28.82
CA ALA A 178 18.19 4.08 29.23
C ALA A 178 18.08 2.71 29.94
N TYR A 179 18.99 1.76 29.64
CA TYR A 179 19.09 0.51 30.40
C TYR A 179 19.66 0.74 31.79
N ARG A 180 20.72 1.56 31.93
CA ARG A 180 21.29 1.91 33.25
C ARG A 180 20.32 2.69 34.13
N GLU A 181 19.44 3.49 33.52
CA GLU A 181 18.34 4.21 34.20
C GLU A 181 17.16 3.29 34.54
N GLY A 182 17.17 2.03 34.09
CA GLY A 182 16.14 1.04 34.40
C GLY A 182 14.83 1.21 33.62
N ASN A 183 14.78 2.11 32.64
CA ASN A 183 13.53 2.42 31.93
C ASN A 183 13.68 2.59 30.40
N PRO A 184 14.20 1.56 29.68
CA PRO A 184 14.38 1.63 28.23
C PRO A 184 13.06 1.76 27.45
N ASP A 185 11.94 1.31 28.00
CA ASP A 185 10.62 1.41 27.36
C ASP A 185 10.09 2.85 27.27
N SER A 186 10.63 3.78 28.05
CA SER A 186 10.25 5.20 27.98
C SER A 186 10.91 5.97 26.83
N TYR A 187 11.84 5.35 26.10
CA TYR A 187 12.58 5.96 25.00
C TYR A 187 12.34 5.22 23.68
N PRO A 188 11.90 5.93 22.62
CA PRO A 188 11.33 7.28 22.64
C PRO A 188 9.97 7.31 23.34
N ALA A 189 9.57 8.48 23.81
CA ALA A 189 8.25 8.67 24.40
C ALA A 189 7.15 8.30 23.39
N PRO A 190 6.03 7.69 23.85
CA PRO A 190 4.94 7.33 22.96
C PRO A 190 4.32 8.58 22.33
N ARG A 191 3.88 8.44 21.07
CA ARG A 191 3.14 9.49 20.40
C ARG A 191 1.82 9.77 21.14
N PRO A 192 1.44 11.05 21.35
CA PRO A 192 0.08 11.40 21.73
C PRO A 192 -0.94 10.81 20.75
N ARG A 193 -1.90 10.04 21.23
CA ARG A 193 -2.93 9.42 20.38
C ARG A 193 -3.80 10.52 19.79
N ARG A 194 -3.84 10.61 18.45
CA ARG A 194 -4.86 11.41 17.76
C ARG A 194 -6.17 10.64 17.78
N ALA A 195 -7.28 11.33 18.02
CA ALA A 195 -8.61 10.73 17.91
C ALA A 195 -8.79 10.09 16.52
N THR A 196 -9.36 8.89 16.50
CA THR A 196 -9.67 8.20 15.24
C THR A 196 -10.82 8.93 14.56
N GLU A 197 -10.58 9.34 13.32
CA GLU A 197 -11.57 10.01 12.49
C GLU A 197 -12.46 8.95 11.80
N ARG A 198 -13.77 9.01 12.02
CA ARG A 198 -14.72 8.14 11.32
C ARG A 198 -15.10 8.77 9.97
N ARG A 199 -15.16 7.95 8.93
CA ARG A 199 -15.61 8.33 7.57
C ARG A 199 -16.59 7.30 7.05
N TYR A 200 -17.55 7.73 6.24
CA TYR A 200 -18.53 6.85 5.60
C TYR A 200 -18.28 6.84 4.09
N LEU A 201 -18.29 5.65 3.49
CA LEU A 201 -18.07 5.43 2.06
C LEU A 201 -19.19 4.54 1.54
N ALA A 202 -19.93 4.99 0.53
CA ALA A 202 -20.81 4.12 -0.25
C ALA A 202 -20.10 3.72 -1.53
N THR A 203 -20.22 2.46 -1.96
CA THR A 203 -19.62 1.98 -3.20
C THR A 203 -20.56 1.05 -3.97
N ALA A 204 -20.48 1.05 -5.30
CA ALA A 204 -21.31 0.25 -6.17
C ALA A 204 -20.52 -0.87 -6.86
N ILE A 205 -21.06 -2.09 -6.85
CA ILE A 205 -20.61 -3.17 -7.74
C ILE A 205 -21.58 -3.20 -8.91
N ILE A 206 -21.12 -2.73 -10.06
CA ILE A 206 -21.92 -2.65 -11.29
C ILE A 206 -21.79 -3.95 -12.09
N ARG A 207 -22.92 -4.52 -12.48
CA ARG A 207 -23.04 -5.59 -13.49
C ARG A 207 -23.80 -5.07 -14.72
N ARG A 208 -23.65 -5.74 -15.87
CA ARG A 208 -24.55 -5.52 -17.03
C ARG A 208 -25.85 -6.30 -16.83
N THR A 209 -26.94 -5.74 -17.35
CA THR A 209 -28.25 -6.42 -17.41
C THR A 209 -28.27 -7.57 -18.42
N GLU A 210 -27.50 -7.48 -19.52
CA GLU A 210 -27.49 -8.48 -20.59
C GLU A 210 -26.12 -9.18 -20.76
N ALA A 211 -26.17 -10.46 -21.14
CA ALA A 211 -25.01 -11.28 -21.46
C ALA A 211 -24.62 -11.11 -22.93
N ARG A 212 -24.00 -9.98 -23.27
CA ARG A 212 -23.29 -9.81 -24.55
C ARG A 212 -21.79 -10.00 -24.34
N ASP A 213 -21.14 -10.64 -25.31
CA ASP A 213 -19.68 -10.75 -25.33
C ASP A 213 -19.02 -9.37 -25.28
N PHE A 214 -17.98 -9.25 -24.46
CA PHE A 214 -17.21 -8.02 -24.38
C PHE A 214 -16.30 -7.89 -25.60
N SER A 215 -16.31 -6.73 -26.24
CA SER A 215 -15.30 -6.38 -27.23
C SER A 215 -13.92 -6.24 -26.56
N PRO A 216 -12.81 -6.62 -27.23
CA PRO A 216 -11.45 -6.46 -26.70
C PRO A 216 -11.08 -5.04 -26.25
N ALA A 217 -11.75 -4.01 -26.78
CA ALA A 217 -11.56 -2.62 -26.37
C ALA A 217 -12.30 -2.24 -25.06
N GLU A 218 -13.32 -3.01 -24.68
CA GLU A 218 -14.16 -2.79 -23.49
C GLU A 218 -13.58 -3.43 -22.23
N VAL A 219 -12.74 -4.45 -22.43
CA VAL A 219 -12.05 -5.19 -21.37
C VAL A 219 -10.63 -4.68 -21.28
N THR A 220 -10.22 -4.26 -20.08
CA THR A 220 -8.79 -3.98 -19.87
C THR A 220 -8.04 -5.30 -20.03
N PRO A 221 -7.01 -5.40 -20.91
CA PRO A 221 -6.29 -6.64 -21.14
C PRO A 221 -5.86 -7.27 -19.81
N SER A 222 -6.35 -8.47 -19.53
CA SER A 222 -5.84 -9.26 -18.42
C SER A 222 -4.44 -9.70 -18.78
N LEU A 223 -3.43 -9.04 -18.21
CA LEU A 223 -2.06 -9.54 -18.29
C LEU A 223 -2.04 -10.94 -17.66
N SER A 224 -1.73 -11.93 -18.48
CA SER A 224 -1.81 -13.35 -18.14
C SER A 224 -0.63 -13.75 -17.26
N LEU A 225 -0.77 -13.74 -15.93
CA LEU A 225 0.22 -14.34 -15.02
C LEU A 225 -0.36 -14.94 -13.75
N ARG A 226 0.13 -16.13 -13.38
CA ARG A 226 -0.27 -16.92 -12.20
C ARG A 226 -0.29 -16.09 -10.89
N PRO A 227 -1.25 -16.37 -9.99
CA PRO A 227 -1.41 -15.65 -8.73
C PRO A 227 -0.16 -15.77 -7.82
N PRO A 228 0.15 -14.74 -7.00
CA PRO A 228 1.18 -14.87 -5.96
C PRO A 228 0.72 -15.82 -4.84
N PRO A 229 1.64 -16.52 -4.17
CA PRO A 229 1.30 -17.37 -3.03
C PRO A 229 0.71 -16.54 -1.88
N GLN A 230 -0.35 -17.05 -1.26
CA GLN A 230 -1.10 -16.38 -0.20
C GLN A 230 -0.26 -16.30 1.09
N GLY A 231 -0.02 -15.09 1.59
CA GLY A 231 0.47 -14.87 2.95
C GLY A 231 -0.69 -14.96 3.94
N ARG A 232 -0.49 -15.65 5.08
CA ARG A 232 -1.54 -15.90 6.09
C ARG A 232 -2.13 -14.57 6.60
N GLY A 233 -3.46 -14.52 6.62
CA GLY A 233 -4.25 -13.32 6.82
C GLY A 233 -4.18 -12.74 8.24
N ALA A 234 -4.34 -11.42 8.32
CA ALA A 234 -4.75 -10.72 9.53
C ALA A 234 -6.28 -10.66 9.56
N ASP A 235 -6.83 -10.88 10.76
CA ASP A 235 -8.24 -11.09 11.12
C ASP A 235 -9.30 -10.50 10.17
N SER A 236 -9.97 -11.40 9.44
CA SER A 236 -11.29 -11.15 8.87
C SER A 236 -12.34 -11.58 9.91
N GLU A 237 -13.01 -10.63 10.58
CA GLU A 237 -14.29 -10.93 11.21
C GLU A 237 -15.24 -11.50 10.14
N ARG A 238 -15.63 -12.76 10.31
CA ARG A 238 -16.54 -13.46 9.40
C ARG A 238 -17.90 -12.76 9.43
N PHE A 239 -18.41 -12.46 8.25
CA PHE A 239 -19.75 -11.94 8.04
C PHE A 239 -20.80 -13.01 8.42
N ARG A 240 -21.71 -12.68 9.34
CA ARG A 240 -22.99 -13.39 9.48
C ARG A 240 -23.95 -12.79 8.47
N GLY A 241 -24.15 -13.46 7.35
CA GLY A 241 -25.15 -13.08 6.37
C GLY A 241 -26.55 -13.29 6.92
N THR A 242 -27.36 -12.23 6.93
CA THR A 242 -28.82 -12.34 6.99
C THR A 242 -29.32 -12.49 5.54
N GLY A 243 -29.08 -13.65 4.94
CA GLY A 243 -29.63 -14.01 3.64
C GLY A 243 -30.89 -14.84 3.86
N GLY A 244 -32.06 -14.27 3.56
CA GLY A 244 -33.27 -15.06 3.34
C GLY A 244 -33.05 -15.99 2.14
N ALA A 245 -33.50 -17.24 2.26
CA ALA A 245 -33.41 -18.25 1.23
C ALA A 245 -34.11 -17.79 -0.06
N GLY A 246 -33.43 -17.88 -1.21
CA GLY A 246 -34.09 -17.90 -2.53
C GLY A 246 -33.46 -17.06 -3.66
N ALA A 247 -32.63 -16.06 -3.40
CA ALA A 247 -32.01 -15.28 -4.49
C ALA A 247 -30.64 -15.84 -4.89
N PRO A 248 -30.34 -16.02 -6.19
CA PRO A 248 -28.99 -16.39 -6.62
C PRO A 248 -27.99 -15.33 -6.15
N PRO A 249 -26.77 -15.72 -5.69
CA PRO A 249 -25.79 -14.76 -5.23
C PRO A 249 -25.44 -13.79 -6.37
N PHE A 250 -25.50 -12.48 -6.08
CA PHE A 250 -25.05 -11.44 -6.98
C PHE A 250 -23.55 -11.66 -7.28
N ARG A 251 -23.23 -12.38 -8.35
CA ARG A 251 -21.87 -12.81 -8.68
C ARG A 251 -21.59 -12.61 -10.17
N PRO A 252 -21.26 -11.38 -10.59
CA PRO A 252 -21.07 -11.08 -12.00
C PRO A 252 -19.73 -11.64 -12.49
N ALA A 253 -19.68 -12.09 -13.74
CA ALA A 253 -18.44 -12.55 -14.38
C ALA A 253 -17.44 -11.39 -14.60
N HIS A 254 -17.96 -10.19 -14.81
CA HIS A 254 -17.20 -8.95 -14.99
C HIS A 254 -17.72 -7.87 -14.06
N VAL A 255 -16.82 -7.01 -13.60
CA VAL A 255 -17.16 -5.84 -12.77
C VAL A 255 -16.65 -4.56 -13.41
N ALA A 256 -17.40 -3.47 -13.26
CA ALA A 256 -16.95 -2.16 -13.72
C ALA A 256 -16.11 -1.48 -12.64
N LEU A 257 -14.94 -0.97 -13.04
CA LEU A 257 -14.06 -0.19 -12.18
C LEU A 257 -13.77 1.18 -12.79
N VAL A 258 -13.47 2.13 -11.92
CA VAL A 258 -13.03 3.50 -12.26
C VAL A 258 -11.64 3.75 -11.67
N ARG A 259 -10.86 4.63 -12.30
CA ARG A 259 -9.61 5.12 -11.70
C ARG A 259 -9.89 6.11 -10.57
N GLY A 260 -9.13 6.00 -9.48
CA GLY A 260 -9.38 6.77 -8.27
C GLY A 260 -10.50 6.17 -7.43
N LEU A 261 -10.49 6.48 -6.14
CA LEU A 261 -11.57 6.11 -5.22
C LEU A 261 -12.58 7.26 -5.15
N ASP A 262 -12.18 8.36 -4.51
CA ASP A 262 -12.94 9.60 -4.38
C ASP A 262 -12.03 10.70 -3.78
N GLU A 263 -12.38 11.98 -3.92
CA GLU A 263 -11.60 13.12 -3.37
C GLU A 263 -10.10 13.11 -3.74
N GLY A 264 -9.73 12.64 -4.93
CA GLY A 264 -8.33 12.54 -5.39
C GLY A 264 -7.51 11.44 -4.70
N LEU A 265 -8.18 10.53 -3.98
CA LEU A 265 -7.52 9.40 -3.34
C LEU A 265 -7.36 8.26 -4.32
N LEU A 266 -6.15 7.70 -4.37
CA LEU A 266 -5.81 6.49 -5.12
C LEU A 266 -6.05 6.62 -6.64
N ASP A 267 -5.87 7.82 -7.21
CA ASP A 267 -6.11 8.13 -8.65
C ASP A 267 -5.36 7.20 -9.62
N ASP A 268 -4.25 6.63 -9.16
CA ASP A 268 -3.41 5.69 -9.91
C ASP A 268 -3.92 4.23 -9.91
N LEU A 269 -4.98 3.93 -9.16
CA LEU A 269 -5.51 2.58 -8.96
C LEU A 269 -6.96 2.46 -9.41
N TRP A 270 -7.33 1.26 -9.80
CA TRP A 270 -8.72 0.90 -10.11
C TRP A 270 -9.50 0.59 -8.83
N ASN A 271 -10.69 1.15 -8.72
CA ASN A 271 -11.62 0.96 -7.60
C ASN A 271 -13.03 0.75 -8.12
N PHE A 272 -13.88 0.15 -7.29
CA PHE A 272 -15.32 0.26 -7.49
C PHE A 272 -15.72 1.73 -7.37
N PRO A 273 -16.69 2.21 -8.18
CA PRO A 273 -17.28 3.53 -7.99
C PRO A 273 -17.69 3.73 -6.54
N ALA A 274 -17.19 4.80 -5.92
CA ALA A 274 -17.42 5.07 -4.52
C ALA A 274 -17.51 6.57 -4.24
N ALA A 275 -18.19 6.95 -3.17
CA ALA A 275 -18.27 8.33 -2.71
C ALA A 275 -18.18 8.40 -1.18
N PHE A 276 -17.39 9.34 -0.67
CA PHE A 276 -17.37 9.66 0.76
C PHE A 276 -18.53 10.58 1.15
N GLY A 277 -18.99 10.45 2.40
CA GLY A 277 -19.99 11.34 2.98
C GLY A 277 -19.80 11.53 4.49
N ALA A 278 -20.45 12.57 5.02
CA ALA A 278 -20.51 12.88 6.44
C ALA A 278 -21.32 11.83 7.23
N SER A 279 -22.26 11.15 6.56
CA SER A 279 -23.06 10.05 7.09
C SER A 279 -23.20 8.94 6.04
N ARG A 280 -23.82 7.82 6.39
CA ARG A 280 -24.15 6.74 5.44
C ARG A 280 -25.10 7.21 4.35
N ALA A 281 -26.14 7.97 4.72
CA ALA A 281 -27.12 8.50 3.79
C ALA A 281 -26.48 9.48 2.80
N ASP A 282 -25.69 10.44 3.32
CA ASP A 282 -24.96 11.41 2.48
C ASP A 282 -23.96 10.71 1.53
N ALA A 283 -23.25 9.67 2.00
CA ALA A 283 -22.37 8.89 1.15
C ALA A 283 -23.12 8.18 0.02
N LEU A 284 -24.31 7.62 0.30
CA LEU A 284 -25.16 6.97 -0.70
C LEU A 284 -25.71 7.97 -1.72
N ASP A 285 -26.15 9.15 -1.27
CA ASP A 285 -26.67 10.19 -2.17
C ASP A 285 -25.57 10.75 -3.09
N ARG A 286 -24.37 10.95 -2.56
CA ARG A 286 -23.20 11.31 -3.38
C ARG A 286 -22.80 10.21 -4.35
N LEU A 287 -22.92 8.94 -3.96
CA LEU A 287 -22.69 7.81 -4.86
C LEU A 287 -23.69 7.84 -6.02
N ARG A 288 -24.98 8.07 -5.76
CA ARG A 288 -26.01 8.20 -6.80
C ARG A 288 -25.67 9.30 -7.80
N GLN A 289 -25.37 10.51 -7.31
CA GLN A 289 -24.94 11.64 -8.15
C GLN A 289 -23.66 11.34 -8.95
N LYS A 290 -22.74 10.53 -8.39
CA LYS A 290 -21.54 10.09 -9.10
C LYS A 290 -21.89 9.10 -10.22
N LEU A 291 -22.76 8.13 -9.95
CA LEU A 291 -23.20 7.13 -10.92
C LEU A 291 -23.96 7.78 -12.08
N GLU A 292 -24.82 8.77 -11.84
CA GLU A 292 -25.47 9.54 -12.91
C GLU A 292 -24.48 10.14 -13.92
N ARG A 293 -23.29 10.56 -13.45
CA ARG A 293 -22.25 11.14 -14.30
C ARG A 293 -21.39 10.10 -15.04
N ILE A 294 -21.01 9.01 -14.36
CA ILE A 294 -20.03 8.05 -14.91
C ILE A 294 -20.67 6.78 -15.49
N ALA A 295 -21.93 6.55 -15.17
CA ALA A 295 -22.70 5.35 -15.47
C ALA A 295 -24.20 5.70 -15.62
N PRO A 296 -24.59 6.62 -16.54
CA PRO A 296 -25.98 7.02 -16.66
C PRO A 296 -26.86 5.81 -16.98
N GLY A 297 -28.01 5.75 -16.33
CA GLY A 297 -28.89 4.58 -16.36
C GLY A 297 -28.51 3.46 -15.39
N ALA A 298 -27.44 3.61 -14.58
CA ALA A 298 -27.14 2.67 -13.52
C ALA A 298 -28.21 2.72 -12.41
N VAL A 299 -28.85 1.59 -12.13
CA VAL A 299 -29.88 1.45 -11.09
C VAL A 299 -29.31 0.73 -9.88
N LEU A 300 -29.43 1.34 -8.69
CA LEU A 300 -29.09 0.70 -7.42
C LEU A 300 -30.29 -0.09 -6.90
N HIS A 301 -30.14 -1.40 -6.68
CA HIS A 301 -31.28 -2.26 -6.32
C HIS A 301 -31.62 -2.26 -4.83
N ALA A 302 -32.91 -2.35 -4.54
CA ALA A 302 -33.45 -2.67 -3.21
C ALA A 302 -33.35 -4.18 -2.91
N ARG A 303 -33.52 -4.58 -1.65
CA ARG A 303 -33.67 -6.00 -1.28
C ARG A 303 -35.02 -6.53 -1.82
N PRO A 304 -35.12 -7.82 -2.17
CA PRO A 304 -36.39 -8.43 -2.58
C PRO A 304 -37.53 -8.26 -1.57
N ASN A 305 -37.19 -8.12 -0.27
CA ASN A 305 -38.14 -8.01 0.85
C ASN A 305 -37.97 -6.72 1.68
N GLY A 306 -37.52 -5.62 1.06
CA GLY A 306 -37.42 -4.30 1.69
C GLY A 306 -38.48 -3.31 1.17
N PRO A 307 -38.64 -2.13 1.77
CA PRO A 307 -39.47 -1.08 1.18
C PRO A 307 -39.00 -0.80 -0.25
N GLU A 308 -39.92 -0.88 -1.22
CA GLU A 308 -39.67 -0.94 -2.67
C GLU A 308 -38.79 0.18 -3.26
N SER A 309 -38.51 1.25 -2.50
CA SER A 309 -37.86 2.47 -3.00
C SER A 309 -36.42 2.71 -2.51
N ALA A 310 -35.91 1.94 -1.53
CA ALA A 310 -34.60 2.22 -0.91
C ALA A 310 -33.51 1.18 -1.29
N PRO A 311 -32.38 1.60 -1.89
CA PRO A 311 -31.25 0.71 -2.17
C PRO A 311 -30.77 0.02 -0.91
N ALA A 312 -30.52 -1.29 -1.00
CA ALA A 312 -30.05 -2.08 0.11
C ALA A 312 -28.61 -2.55 -0.12
N PRO A 313 -27.69 -2.39 0.85
CA PRO A 313 -26.32 -2.83 0.66
C PRO A 313 -26.22 -4.36 0.64
N LEU A 314 -25.40 -4.90 -0.27
CA LEU A 314 -24.92 -6.29 -0.28
C LEU A 314 -24.18 -6.62 1.02
N GLY A 315 -23.45 -5.65 1.57
CA GLY A 315 -22.67 -5.84 2.78
C GLY A 315 -22.07 -4.55 3.31
N ARG A 316 -21.57 -4.64 4.54
CA ARG A 316 -20.85 -3.58 5.23
C ARG A 316 -19.48 -4.07 5.65
N LEU A 317 -18.46 -3.24 5.52
CA LEU A 317 -17.12 -3.56 5.98
C LEU A 317 -16.39 -2.33 6.53
N ARG A 318 -15.36 -2.58 7.33
CA ARG A 318 -14.48 -1.53 7.87
C ARG A 318 -13.13 -1.56 7.17
N HIS A 319 -12.61 -0.39 6.81
CA HIS A 319 -11.27 -0.24 6.25
C HIS A 319 -10.50 0.86 7.00
N GLY A 320 -9.33 0.52 7.54
CA GLY A 320 -8.50 1.45 8.31
C GLY A 320 -7.40 2.04 7.44
N ILE A 321 -7.22 3.36 7.49
CA ILE A 321 -6.07 4.06 6.87
C ILE A 321 -5.53 5.08 7.87
N THR A 322 -4.33 4.85 8.39
CA THR A 322 -3.65 5.74 9.35
C THR A 322 -4.53 6.03 10.59
N TYR A 323 -5.14 7.23 10.69
CA TYR A 323 -6.03 7.65 11.77
C TYR A 323 -7.52 7.64 11.36
N ARG A 324 -7.84 7.11 10.18
CA ARG A 324 -9.20 7.06 9.63
C ARG A 324 -9.76 5.65 9.71
N SER A 325 -11.00 5.56 10.18
CA SER A 325 -11.80 4.34 10.19
C SER A 325 -12.96 4.50 9.21
N ILE A 326 -12.79 3.96 8.00
CA ILE A 326 -13.76 4.06 6.92
C ILE A 326 -14.82 2.97 7.10
N GLN A 327 -16.08 3.37 7.21
CA GLN A 327 -17.26 2.52 7.22
C GLN A 327 -17.78 2.43 5.80
N VAL A 328 -17.68 1.25 5.19
CA VAL A 328 -18.00 1.02 3.78
C VAL A 328 -19.33 0.29 3.67
N GLU A 329 -20.24 0.79 2.84
CA GLU A 329 -21.45 0.11 2.41
C GLU A 329 -21.38 -0.19 0.92
N VAL A 330 -21.62 -1.45 0.55
CA VAL A 330 -21.49 -1.92 -0.82
C VAL A 330 -22.88 -2.16 -1.39
N TYR A 331 -23.21 -1.52 -2.50
CA TYR A 331 -24.52 -1.60 -3.15
C TYR A 331 -24.41 -2.33 -4.50
N PRO A 332 -25.39 -3.20 -4.83
CA PRO A 332 -25.46 -3.77 -6.16
C PRO A 332 -26.02 -2.73 -7.13
N ALA A 333 -25.42 -2.64 -8.31
CA ALA A 333 -25.89 -1.77 -9.39
C ALA A 333 -25.96 -2.53 -10.71
N GLU A 334 -26.92 -2.17 -11.55
CA GLU A 334 -27.05 -2.67 -12.93
C GLU A 334 -27.01 -1.52 -13.90
N ILE A 335 -26.31 -1.70 -15.01
CA ILE A 335 -26.31 -0.76 -16.14
C ILE A 335 -26.80 -1.48 -17.41
N PRO A 336 -27.62 -0.81 -18.24
CA PRO A 336 -27.96 -1.30 -19.58
C PRO A 336 -26.70 -1.61 -20.39
N SER A 337 -26.77 -2.61 -21.27
CA SER A 337 -25.64 -3.11 -22.06
C SER A 337 -24.96 -2.04 -22.91
N ASP A 338 -25.67 -0.98 -23.30
CA ASP A 338 -25.26 -0.15 -24.44
C ASP A 338 -24.45 1.10 -24.01
N ALA A 339 -24.17 1.25 -22.71
CA ALA A 339 -23.60 2.47 -22.14
C ALA A 339 -22.31 2.20 -21.36
N LEU A 340 -21.20 1.94 -22.06
CA LEU A 340 -19.88 2.08 -21.45
C LEU A 340 -19.38 3.51 -21.60
N ILE A 341 -19.56 4.30 -20.55
CA ILE A 341 -19.11 5.69 -20.54
C ILE A 341 -17.76 5.77 -19.81
N THR A 342 -16.76 6.33 -20.49
CA THR A 342 -15.50 6.74 -19.87
C THR A 342 -15.82 7.61 -18.64
N PRO A 343 -15.26 7.34 -17.45
CA PRO A 343 -14.02 6.59 -17.21
C PRO A 343 -14.15 5.11 -16.80
N LEU A 344 -15.32 4.48 -16.92
CA LEU A 344 -15.48 3.07 -16.53
C LEU A 344 -14.80 2.09 -17.50
N ARG A 345 -14.30 0.99 -16.93
CA ARG A 345 -13.75 -0.16 -17.66
C ARG A 345 -14.19 -1.47 -17.03
N TRP A 346 -14.43 -2.49 -17.85
CA TRP A 346 -14.75 -3.82 -17.37
C TRP A 346 -13.50 -4.63 -17.06
N PHE A 347 -13.59 -5.37 -15.97
CA PHE A 347 -12.58 -6.33 -15.53
C PHE A 347 -13.24 -7.68 -15.30
N PRO A 348 -12.68 -8.78 -15.85
CA PRO A 348 -13.07 -10.11 -15.42
C PRO A 348 -12.84 -10.23 -13.92
N LEU A 349 -13.85 -10.70 -13.18
CA LEU A 349 -13.78 -10.83 -11.72
C LEU A 349 -12.57 -11.70 -11.31
N ALA A 350 -12.33 -12.79 -12.05
CA ALA A 350 -11.19 -13.68 -11.86
C ALA A 350 -9.83 -13.00 -12.07
N SER A 351 -9.77 -11.90 -12.82
CA SER A 351 -8.52 -11.19 -13.14
C SER A 351 -8.21 -10.03 -12.19
N LEU A 352 -9.11 -9.69 -11.26
CA LEU A 352 -8.91 -8.58 -10.30
C LEU A 352 -7.62 -8.73 -9.49
N HIS A 353 -7.20 -9.96 -9.20
CA HIS A 353 -5.99 -10.19 -8.43
C HIS A 353 -4.71 -9.74 -9.15
N ARG A 354 -4.73 -9.69 -10.50
CA ARG A 354 -3.61 -9.27 -11.36
C ARG A 354 -3.67 -7.79 -11.69
N ALA A 355 -4.86 -7.20 -11.67
CA ALA A 355 -5.07 -5.78 -11.95
C ALA A 355 -4.48 -4.87 -10.84
N ALA A 356 -4.12 -3.65 -11.22
CA ALA A 356 -3.68 -2.58 -10.32
C ALA A 356 -4.85 -1.97 -9.52
N VAL A 357 -5.58 -2.82 -8.80
CA VAL A 357 -6.72 -2.46 -7.96
C VAL A 357 -6.28 -2.19 -6.52
N SER A 358 -7.01 -1.31 -5.81
CA SER A 358 -6.69 -1.01 -4.41
C SER A 358 -6.95 -2.20 -3.47
N GLN A 359 -6.31 -2.19 -2.29
CA GLN A 359 -6.60 -3.18 -1.25
C GLN A 359 -8.04 -3.10 -0.76
N LEU A 360 -8.63 -1.90 -0.75
CA LEU A 360 -10.04 -1.71 -0.44
C LEU A 360 -10.92 -2.40 -1.50
N ALA A 361 -10.65 -2.21 -2.79
CA ALA A 361 -11.39 -2.88 -3.87
C ALA A 361 -11.29 -4.41 -3.77
N ARG A 362 -10.08 -4.95 -3.52
CA ARG A 362 -9.89 -6.40 -3.27
C ARG A 362 -10.74 -6.87 -2.08
N LYS A 363 -10.70 -6.14 -0.97
CA LYS A 363 -11.49 -6.43 0.22
C LYS A 363 -13.01 -6.37 -0.02
N ILE A 364 -13.49 -5.39 -0.79
CA ILE A 364 -14.90 -5.26 -1.19
C ILE A 364 -15.33 -6.50 -1.99
N ALA A 365 -14.56 -6.87 -3.02
CA ALA A 365 -14.83 -8.07 -3.80
C ALA A 365 -14.88 -9.30 -2.87
N THR A 366 -13.94 -9.41 -1.91
CA THR A 366 -13.89 -10.49 -0.88
C THR A 366 -15.10 -10.60 -0.02
N ALA A 367 -15.49 -9.49 0.56
CA ALA A 367 -16.59 -9.48 1.49
C ALA A 367 -17.93 -9.76 0.81
N THR A 368 -18.09 -9.43 -0.48
CA THR A 368 -19.41 -9.37 -1.12
C THR A 368 -19.64 -10.38 -2.24
N LEU A 369 -18.60 -10.78 -2.98
CA LEU A 369 -18.72 -11.69 -4.14
C LEU A 369 -18.21 -13.11 -3.84
N GLY A 370 -17.70 -13.37 -2.64
CA GLY A 370 -17.10 -14.66 -2.24
C GLY A 370 -15.82 -15.00 -3.00
N PRO A 371 -15.00 -15.97 -2.57
CA PRO A 371 -13.64 -16.18 -3.11
C PRO A 371 -13.56 -16.20 -4.66
N TRP A 372 -12.93 -15.20 -5.28
CA TRP A 372 -12.66 -15.15 -6.74
C TRP A 372 -11.20 -15.52 -7.07
N LEU A 373 -10.57 -16.29 -6.18
CA LEU A 373 -9.24 -16.87 -6.30
C LEU A 373 -9.31 -18.38 -6.15
#